data_AF-A0AAJ5VZJ7-F1
#
_entry.id   AF-A0AAJ5VZJ7-F1
#
_cell.length_a   1.000
_cell.length_b   1.000
_cell.length_c   1.000
_cell.angle_alpha   90.00
_cell.angle_beta   90.00
_cell.angle_gamma   90.00
#
_symmetry.space_group_name_H-M   'P 1'
#
loop_
_entity.id
_entity.type
_entity.pdbx_description
1 polymer ?
#
loop_
_entity_poly.entity_id
_entity_poly.type
_entity_poly.pdbx_seq_one_letter_code
_entity_poly.pdbx_strand_id
1 'polypeptide(L)'
;MFDFLRSINLSPMEWSHAVELTGEGSPYIGQVLDAALDNAAAIVVLMTPDEIAYLQPQFAHGDNDPETSPAAQARPNVLFEAGMALGRDPRRTVLVEVGDVRPFSDVAGRHAIRLTNDPAHRQELARRLKTAGCDVDLTGTDWHTSGDFTPPPPPGSGLPLGRRVPASTHTRKPLDFDVKYFNKGGNRIDKLQIINRGAETAYDVDVALPEKASLQLQGFQPIKKIPGGGRSVTIDVMGMGRMFGGGDTEDAFDVTVTGRTEAGEVFPQDIFLDTNS
;
A
#
# COMPACT_ATOMS: atom_id res chain seq x y z
N MET A 1 -21.96 -15.85 -13.04
CA MET A 1 -21.47 -16.15 -14.41
C MET A 1 -21.67 -17.62 -14.79
N PHE A 2 -21.13 -18.58 -14.04
CA PHE A 2 -21.23 -20.00 -14.44
C PHE A 2 -22.67 -20.50 -14.58
N ASP A 3 -23.57 -20.09 -13.67
CA ASP A 3 -24.99 -20.44 -13.78
C ASP A 3 -25.65 -19.86 -15.03
N PHE A 4 -25.28 -18.63 -15.42
CA PHE A 4 -25.73 -18.05 -16.67
C PHE A 4 -25.25 -18.86 -17.88
N LEU A 5 -23.95 -19.19 -17.94
CA LEU A 5 -23.39 -19.99 -19.05
C LEU A 5 -24.07 -21.36 -19.15
N ARG A 6 -24.30 -22.03 -18.01
CA ARG A 6 -25.04 -23.30 -17.96
C ARG A 6 -26.49 -23.15 -18.44
N SER A 7 -27.15 -22.06 -18.08
CA SER A 7 -28.54 -21.79 -18.48
C SER A 7 -28.73 -21.60 -19.99
N ILE A 8 -27.64 -21.33 -20.72
CA ILE A 8 -27.64 -21.19 -22.19
C ILE A 8 -26.94 -22.36 -22.90
N ASN A 9 -26.96 -23.55 -22.28
CA ASN A 9 -26.39 -24.81 -22.77
C ASN A 9 -24.85 -24.83 -22.92
N LEU A 10 -24.13 -23.98 -22.18
CA LEU A 10 -22.67 -24.03 -22.16
C LEU A 10 -22.12 -24.76 -20.94
N SER A 11 -20.96 -25.39 -21.11
CA SER A 11 -20.24 -26.09 -20.05
C SER A 11 -19.00 -25.30 -19.64
N PRO A 12 -19.10 -24.35 -18.69
CA PRO A 12 -17.95 -23.58 -18.25
C PRO A 12 -16.92 -24.48 -17.55
N MET A 13 -15.66 -24.27 -17.89
CA MET A 13 -14.52 -24.97 -17.30
C MET A 13 -13.98 -24.16 -16.12
N GLU A 14 -13.76 -24.82 -14.98
CA GLU A 14 -13.03 -24.22 -13.85
C GLU A 14 -11.56 -24.04 -14.20
N TRP A 15 -10.95 -22.97 -13.71
CA TRP A 15 -9.52 -22.70 -13.95
C TRP A 15 -8.60 -23.84 -13.49
N SER A 16 -8.91 -24.46 -12.34
CA SER A 16 -8.15 -25.61 -11.82
C SER A 16 -8.16 -26.79 -12.79
N HIS A 17 -9.26 -27.02 -13.51
CA HIS A 17 -9.33 -28.07 -14.52
C HIS A 17 -8.43 -27.73 -15.72
N ALA A 18 -8.37 -26.46 -16.15
CA ALA A 18 -7.41 -26.03 -17.18
C ALA A 18 -5.95 -26.22 -16.74
N VAL A 19 -5.65 -25.99 -15.46
CA VAL A 19 -4.31 -26.27 -14.88
C VAL A 19 -4.02 -27.77 -14.93
N GLU A 20 -4.96 -28.63 -14.54
CA GLU A 20 -4.79 -30.10 -14.59
C GLU A 20 -4.53 -30.62 -16.00
N LEU A 21 -5.16 -30.03 -17.02
CA LEU A 21 -4.95 -30.38 -18.43
C LEU A 21 -3.51 -30.13 -18.91
N THR A 22 -2.74 -29.28 -18.22
CA THR A 22 -1.32 -29.09 -18.54
C THR A 22 -0.44 -30.28 -18.13
N GLY A 23 -0.92 -31.11 -17.19
CA GLY A 23 -0.13 -32.20 -16.60
C GLY A 23 1.00 -31.74 -15.66
N GLU A 24 1.09 -30.44 -15.35
CA GLU A 24 2.13 -29.86 -14.50
C GLU A 24 1.57 -29.42 -13.14
N GLY A 25 2.36 -29.55 -12.08
CA GLY A 25 1.98 -29.08 -10.74
C GLY A 25 2.04 -27.56 -10.56
N SER A 26 2.75 -26.85 -11.45
CA SER A 26 2.92 -25.39 -11.41
C SER A 26 3.18 -24.83 -12.82
N PRO A 27 2.21 -24.96 -13.75
CA PRO A 27 2.40 -24.55 -15.13
C PRO A 27 2.55 -23.03 -15.28
N TYR A 28 3.24 -22.62 -16.34
CA TYR A 28 3.18 -21.24 -16.81
C TYR A 28 1.76 -20.90 -17.28
N ILE A 29 1.31 -19.67 -16.98
CA ILE A 29 -0.03 -19.19 -17.29
C ILE A 29 -0.41 -19.33 -18.78
N GLY A 30 0.54 -19.14 -19.69
CA GLY A 30 0.32 -19.36 -21.12
C GLY A 30 0.05 -20.82 -21.48
N GLN A 31 0.65 -21.79 -20.78
CA GLN A 31 0.36 -23.22 -20.99
C GLN A 31 -1.06 -23.56 -20.53
N VAL A 32 -1.53 -22.93 -19.44
CA VAL A 32 -2.91 -23.10 -18.96
C VAL A 32 -3.90 -22.53 -19.97
N LEU A 33 -3.61 -21.35 -20.53
CA LEU A 33 -4.43 -20.74 -21.59
C LEU A 33 -4.46 -21.58 -22.87
N ASP A 34 -3.33 -22.17 -23.26
CA ASP A 34 -3.24 -23.08 -24.40
C ASP A 34 -4.09 -24.33 -24.18
N ALA A 35 -3.92 -24.98 -23.01
CA ALA A 35 -4.72 -26.14 -22.63
C ALA A 35 -6.23 -25.81 -22.58
N ALA A 36 -6.60 -24.62 -22.07
CA ALA A 36 -7.97 -24.15 -22.07
C ALA A 36 -8.50 -23.95 -23.50
N LEU A 37 -7.77 -23.28 -24.40
CA LEU A 37 -8.21 -23.02 -25.77
C LEU A 37 -8.29 -24.27 -26.64
N ASP A 38 -7.47 -25.29 -26.36
CA ASP A 38 -7.53 -26.59 -27.03
C ASP A 38 -8.77 -27.39 -26.61
N ASN A 39 -9.31 -27.14 -25.42
CA ASN A 39 -10.42 -27.90 -24.84
C ASN A 39 -11.74 -27.12 -24.69
N ALA A 40 -11.75 -25.80 -24.82
CA ALA A 40 -12.92 -24.95 -24.60
C ALA A 40 -13.20 -24.03 -25.80
N ALA A 41 -14.45 -23.89 -26.23
CA ALA A 41 -14.82 -23.12 -27.42
C ALA A 41 -14.45 -21.62 -27.34
N ALA A 42 -14.49 -21.01 -26.16
CA ALA A 42 -14.18 -19.60 -25.95
C ALA A 42 -13.63 -19.33 -24.54
N ILE A 43 -12.92 -18.22 -24.38
CA ILE A 43 -12.52 -17.65 -23.09
C ILE A 43 -13.43 -16.46 -22.79
N VAL A 44 -13.98 -16.43 -21.58
CA VAL A 44 -14.70 -15.27 -21.04
C VAL A 44 -13.83 -14.61 -20.00
N VAL A 45 -13.40 -13.38 -20.28
CA VAL A 45 -12.67 -12.55 -19.32
C VAL A 45 -13.69 -11.71 -18.57
N LEU A 46 -13.82 -11.94 -17.27
CA LEU A 46 -14.68 -11.16 -16.40
C LEU A 46 -13.88 -10.05 -15.71
N MET A 47 -14.19 -8.80 -16.05
CA MET A 47 -13.59 -7.60 -15.50
C MET A 47 -14.56 -6.96 -14.51
N THR A 48 -14.17 -6.93 -13.24
CA THR A 48 -14.92 -6.32 -12.14
C THR A 48 -14.11 -5.20 -11.50
N PRO A 49 -14.73 -4.19 -10.88
CA PRO A 49 -14.06 -3.04 -10.27
C PRO A 49 -13.44 -3.39 -8.89
N ASP A 50 -12.54 -4.37 -8.87
CA ASP A 50 -11.99 -4.98 -7.64
C ASP A 50 -10.87 -4.16 -6.99
N GLU A 51 -10.16 -3.35 -7.77
CA GLU A 51 -9.03 -2.53 -7.31
C GLU A 51 -9.20 -1.06 -7.66
N ILE A 52 -8.51 -0.17 -6.93
CA ILE A 52 -8.48 1.26 -7.23
C ILE A 52 -7.12 1.65 -7.77
N ALA A 53 -7.12 2.32 -8.92
CA ALA A 53 -5.92 2.84 -9.56
C ALA A 53 -6.10 4.28 -10.02
N TYR A 54 -4.96 4.94 -10.22
CA TYR A 54 -4.85 6.26 -10.80
C TYR A 54 -3.48 6.43 -11.45
N LEU A 55 -3.42 7.22 -12.52
CA LEU A 55 -2.21 7.67 -13.17
C LEU A 55 -1.49 8.67 -12.26
N GLN A 56 -0.16 8.56 -12.17
CA GLN A 56 0.59 9.56 -11.40
C GLN A 56 0.52 10.90 -12.15
N PRO A 57 0.24 12.03 -11.47
CA PRO A 57 -0.02 13.30 -12.15
C PRO A 57 1.11 13.80 -13.05
N GLN A 58 2.37 13.45 -12.78
CA GLN A 58 3.49 13.84 -13.65
C GLN A 58 3.47 13.14 -15.02
N PHE A 59 2.67 12.09 -15.17
CA PHE A 59 2.44 11.39 -16.45
C PHE A 59 1.10 11.77 -17.09
N ALA A 60 0.35 12.70 -16.49
CA ALA A 60 -0.95 13.13 -16.98
C ALA A 60 -0.85 13.95 -18.27
N HIS A 61 -1.87 13.84 -19.12
CA HIS A 61 -2.05 14.66 -20.31
C HIS A 61 -2.71 16.02 -19.95
N GLY A 62 -2.09 16.73 -19.00
CA GLY A 62 -2.57 18.01 -18.47
C GLY A 62 -3.30 17.90 -17.13
N ASP A 63 -3.66 19.05 -16.57
CA ASP A 63 -4.14 19.17 -15.18
C ASP A 63 -5.50 18.51 -14.92
N ASN A 64 -6.27 18.23 -15.98
CA ASN A 64 -7.62 17.66 -15.91
C ASN A 64 -7.70 16.24 -16.49
N ASP A 65 -6.57 15.52 -16.56
CA ASP A 65 -6.56 14.14 -17.03
C ASP A 65 -7.40 13.26 -16.09
N PRO A 66 -8.53 12.67 -16.56
CA PRO A 66 -9.40 11.86 -15.72
C PRO A 66 -8.70 10.62 -15.16
N GLU A 67 -7.62 10.16 -15.81
CA GLU A 67 -6.85 9.02 -15.33
C GLU A 67 -6.12 9.32 -14.01
N THR A 68 -5.91 10.59 -13.66
CA THR A 68 -5.31 10.98 -12.37
C THR A 68 -6.27 10.86 -11.19
N SER A 69 -7.56 10.71 -11.45
CA SER A 69 -8.57 10.48 -10.42
C SER A 69 -8.63 8.99 -10.06
N PRO A 70 -8.78 8.64 -8.77
CA PRO A 70 -9.00 7.26 -8.36
C PRO A 70 -10.22 6.66 -9.06
N ALA A 71 -10.01 5.59 -9.81
CA ALA A 71 -11.04 4.86 -10.52
C ALA A 71 -10.87 3.36 -10.31
N ALA A 72 -11.99 2.63 -10.34
CA ALA A 72 -11.96 1.20 -10.12
C ALA A 72 -11.47 0.46 -11.36
N GLN A 73 -10.76 -0.65 -11.20
CA GLN A 73 -10.26 -1.48 -12.29
C GLN A 73 -10.31 -2.97 -11.93
N ALA A 74 -10.20 -3.83 -12.93
CA ALA A 74 -9.94 -5.26 -12.70
C ALA A 74 -8.56 -5.48 -12.08
N ARG A 75 -8.41 -6.58 -11.35
CA ARG A 75 -7.12 -6.96 -10.73
C ARG A 75 -6.02 -7.09 -11.80
N PRO A 76 -4.77 -6.72 -11.51
CA PRO A 76 -3.64 -6.82 -12.44
C PRO A 76 -3.46 -8.20 -13.06
N ASN A 77 -3.67 -9.27 -12.28
CA ASN A 77 -3.61 -10.63 -12.80
C ASN A 77 -4.67 -10.87 -13.90
N VAL A 78 -5.90 -10.40 -13.69
CA VAL A 78 -6.99 -10.51 -14.68
C VAL A 78 -6.65 -9.69 -15.94
N LEU A 79 -6.13 -8.47 -15.79
CA LEU A 79 -5.72 -7.64 -16.93
C LEU A 79 -4.60 -8.30 -17.74
N PHE A 80 -3.61 -8.88 -17.06
CA PHE A 80 -2.50 -9.57 -17.69
C PHE A 80 -2.95 -10.84 -18.44
N GLU A 81 -3.76 -11.67 -17.79
CA GLU A 81 -4.36 -12.88 -18.36
C GLU A 81 -5.27 -12.56 -19.55
N ALA A 82 -6.06 -11.49 -19.46
CA ALA A 82 -6.87 -10.99 -20.58
C ALA A 82 -5.99 -10.62 -21.78
N GLY A 83 -4.88 -9.90 -21.53
CA GLY A 83 -3.90 -9.56 -22.55
C GLY A 83 -3.30 -10.79 -23.22
N MET A 84 -2.95 -11.83 -22.44
CA MET A 84 -2.42 -13.09 -22.99
C MET A 84 -3.46 -13.88 -23.78
N ALA A 85 -4.69 -13.99 -23.30
CA ALA A 85 -5.79 -14.66 -24.00
C ALA A 85 -6.07 -13.98 -25.36
N LEU A 86 -6.09 -12.64 -25.38
CA LEU A 86 -6.23 -11.86 -26.59
C LEU A 86 -5.03 -11.99 -27.54
N GLY A 87 -3.82 -12.07 -27.00
CA GLY A 87 -2.63 -12.35 -27.79
C GLY A 87 -2.67 -13.74 -28.44
N ARG A 88 -3.35 -14.70 -27.82
CA ARG A 88 -3.39 -16.09 -28.27
C ARG A 88 -4.52 -16.39 -29.25
N ASP A 89 -5.77 -16.04 -28.90
CA ASP A 89 -6.90 -16.11 -29.83
C ASP A 89 -7.92 -14.98 -29.53
N PRO A 90 -7.80 -13.84 -30.22
CA PRO A 90 -8.70 -12.71 -29.99
C PRO A 90 -10.08 -12.89 -30.64
N ARG A 91 -10.32 -13.97 -31.42
CA ARG A 91 -11.67 -14.27 -31.96
C ARG A 91 -12.49 -15.08 -30.96
N ARG A 92 -11.82 -15.89 -30.15
CA ARG A 92 -12.43 -16.75 -29.12
C ARG A 92 -12.38 -16.14 -27.72
N THR A 93 -11.84 -14.93 -27.57
CA THR A 93 -11.77 -14.22 -26.29
C THR A 93 -12.85 -13.13 -26.22
N VAL A 94 -13.75 -13.25 -25.24
CA VAL A 94 -14.87 -12.32 -25.00
C VAL A 94 -14.61 -11.54 -23.70
N LEU A 95 -14.48 -10.22 -23.82
CA LEU A 95 -14.33 -9.31 -22.69
C LEU A 95 -15.69 -8.90 -22.13
N VAL A 96 -15.87 -9.07 -20.82
CA VAL A 96 -17.13 -8.77 -20.10
C VAL A 96 -16.81 -7.90 -18.89
N GLU A 97 -17.46 -6.75 -18.79
CA GLU A 97 -17.42 -5.84 -17.65
C GLU A 97 -18.68 -6.02 -16.79
N VAL A 98 -18.51 -6.15 -15.48
CA VAL A 98 -19.61 -6.09 -14.50
C VAL A 98 -19.29 -5.00 -13.48
N GLY A 99 -20.01 -3.88 -13.55
CA GLY A 99 -19.73 -2.68 -12.76
C GLY A 99 -19.07 -1.56 -13.55
N ASP A 100 -18.74 -0.48 -12.84
CA ASP A 100 -18.04 0.67 -13.42
C ASP A 100 -16.53 0.43 -13.33
N VAL A 101 -15.98 -0.08 -14.42
CA VAL A 101 -14.56 -0.35 -14.56
C VAL A 101 -13.96 0.78 -15.39
N ARG A 102 -12.88 1.38 -14.89
CA ARG A 102 -12.05 2.34 -15.60
C ARG A 102 -11.77 1.78 -16.99
N PRO A 103 -11.95 2.59 -18.05
CA PRO A 103 -11.64 2.15 -19.40
C PRO A 103 -10.24 1.55 -19.44
N PHE A 104 -10.16 0.29 -19.84
CA PHE A 104 -8.89 -0.33 -20.18
C PHE A 104 -8.55 0.13 -21.60
N SER A 105 -8.29 1.44 -21.72
CA SER A 105 -7.90 2.14 -22.93
C SER A 105 -6.71 1.39 -23.52
N ASP A 106 -6.82 1.04 -24.81
CA ASP A 106 -5.78 0.40 -25.62
C ASP A 106 -5.63 -1.13 -25.58
N VAL A 107 -6.68 -1.87 -25.23
CA VAL A 107 -6.83 -3.25 -25.76
C VAL A 107 -7.24 -3.21 -27.24
N ALA A 108 -6.34 -2.72 -28.09
CA ALA A 108 -6.41 -2.79 -29.55
C ALA A 108 -7.77 -2.40 -30.21
N GLY A 109 -8.56 -1.49 -29.61
CA GLY A 109 -9.89 -1.11 -30.13
C GLY A 109 -10.96 -2.20 -29.97
N ARG A 110 -10.80 -3.12 -29.01
CA ARG A 110 -11.74 -4.22 -28.76
C ARG A 110 -12.91 -3.76 -27.90
N HIS A 111 -14.13 -4.12 -28.32
CA HIS A 111 -15.34 -3.83 -27.56
C HIS A 111 -15.54 -4.82 -26.42
N ALA A 112 -15.62 -4.36 -25.17
CA ALA A 112 -16.15 -5.13 -24.05
C ALA A 112 -17.69 -5.12 -24.05
N ILE A 113 -18.31 -6.10 -23.41
CA ILE A 113 -19.75 -6.09 -23.08
C ILE A 113 -19.90 -5.60 -21.65
N ARG A 114 -20.69 -4.55 -21.43
CA ARG A 114 -21.15 -4.20 -20.09
C ARG A 114 -22.34 -5.07 -19.73
N LEU A 115 -22.13 -6.03 -18.84
CA LEU A 115 -23.14 -6.97 -18.41
C LEU A 115 -23.84 -6.45 -17.16
N THR A 116 -25.17 -6.48 -17.18
CA THR A 116 -26.02 -6.18 -16.03
C THR A 116 -27.10 -7.26 -15.92
N ASN A 117 -27.99 -7.12 -14.94
CA ASN A 117 -29.16 -8.00 -14.80
C ASN A 117 -30.24 -7.80 -15.87
N ASP A 118 -30.06 -6.87 -16.81
CA ASP A 118 -30.96 -6.69 -17.96
C ASP A 118 -30.86 -7.88 -18.94
N PRO A 119 -31.98 -8.55 -19.30
CA PRO A 119 -32.01 -9.59 -20.33
C PRO A 119 -31.37 -9.19 -21.66
N ALA A 120 -31.43 -7.91 -22.06
CA ALA A 120 -30.81 -7.42 -23.28
C ALA A 120 -29.27 -7.56 -23.25
N HIS A 121 -28.63 -7.23 -22.12
CA HIS A 121 -27.18 -7.39 -21.96
C HIS A 121 -26.76 -8.86 -21.88
N ARG A 122 -27.59 -9.71 -21.25
CA ARG A 122 -27.40 -11.17 -21.23
C ARG A 122 -27.49 -11.74 -22.65
N GLN A 123 -28.45 -11.28 -23.44
CA GLN A 123 -28.60 -11.68 -24.84
C GLN A 123 -27.40 -11.26 -25.70
N GLU A 124 -26.84 -10.07 -25.45
CA GLU A 124 -25.63 -9.62 -26.14
C GLU A 124 -24.43 -10.53 -25.84
N LEU A 125 -24.22 -10.91 -24.58
CA LEU A 125 -23.18 -11.89 -24.23
C LEU A 125 -23.40 -13.24 -24.92
N ALA A 126 -24.62 -13.76 -24.89
CA ALA A 126 -24.97 -14.99 -25.60
C ALA A 126 -24.66 -14.92 -27.11
N ARG A 127 -24.98 -13.79 -27.77
CA ARG A 127 -24.65 -13.58 -29.19
C ARG A 127 -23.14 -13.57 -29.44
N ARG A 128 -22.34 -12.93 -28.58
CA ARG A 128 -20.89 -12.92 -28.74
C ARG A 128 -20.26 -14.29 -28.51
N LEU A 129 -20.76 -15.05 -27.54
CA LEU A 129 -20.34 -16.43 -27.31
C LEU A 129 -20.67 -17.34 -28.51
N LYS A 130 -21.86 -17.17 -29.10
CA LYS A 130 -22.22 -17.86 -30.34
C LYS A 130 -21.28 -17.51 -31.49
N THR A 131 -20.97 -16.22 -31.67
CA THR A 131 -19.98 -15.76 -32.66
C THR A 131 -18.57 -16.31 -32.41
N ALA A 132 -18.20 -16.51 -31.14
CA ALA A 132 -16.95 -17.14 -30.73
C ALA A 132 -16.92 -18.67 -30.93
N GLY A 133 -18.03 -19.27 -31.41
CA GLY A 133 -18.15 -20.70 -31.71
C GLY A 133 -18.78 -21.55 -30.62
N CYS A 134 -19.40 -20.94 -29.60
CA CYS A 134 -20.12 -21.68 -28.56
C CYS A 134 -21.51 -22.11 -29.04
N ASP A 135 -21.94 -23.31 -28.65
CA ASP A 135 -23.27 -23.86 -28.95
C ASP A 135 -24.34 -23.32 -27.99
N VAL A 136 -24.68 -22.05 -28.18
CA VAL A 136 -25.60 -21.30 -27.32
C VAL A 136 -27.05 -21.66 -27.63
N ASP A 137 -27.77 -22.12 -26.61
CA ASP A 137 -29.22 -22.31 -26.62
C ASP A 137 -29.91 -21.20 -25.82
N LEU A 138 -30.84 -20.49 -26.45
CA LEU A 138 -31.67 -19.45 -25.80
C LEU A 138 -33.15 -19.84 -25.73
N THR A 139 -33.45 -21.14 -25.92
CA THR A 139 -34.80 -21.66 -25.76
C THR A 139 -35.26 -21.51 -24.30
N GLY A 140 -36.48 -21.05 -24.10
CA GLY A 140 -37.01 -20.74 -22.78
C GLY A 140 -36.59 -19.35 -22.26
N THR A 141 -36.80 -19.12 -20.96
CA THR A 141 -36.62 -17.80 -20.33
C THR A 141 -35.76 -17.82 -19.07
N ASP A 142 -35.31 -18.99 -18.64
CA ASP A 142 -34.62 -19.21 -17.36
C ASP A 142 -33.30 -18.44 -17.31
N TRP A 143 -32.64 -18.31 -18.47
CA TRP A 143 -31.40 -17.55 -18.66
C TRP A 143 -31.56 -16.04 -18.45
N HIS A 144 -32.78 -15.49 -18.52
CA HIS A 144 -33.05 -14.07 -18.26
C HIS A 144 -32.65 -13.64 -16.85
N THR A 145 -32.68 -14.56 -15.89
CA THR A 145 -32.45 -14.27 -14.46
C THR A 145 -31.33 -15.12 -13.84
N SER A 146 -30.77 -16.08 -14.58
CA SER A 146 -29.76 -17.01 -14.06
C SER A 146 -28.43 -16.31 -13.73
N GLY A 147 -27.98 -16.40 -12.48
CA GLY A 147 -26.80 -15.69 -11.96
C GLY A 147 -27.05 -14.19 -11.71
N ASP A 148 -26.18 -13.57 -10.91
CA ASP A 148 -26.28 -12.16 -10.52
C ASP A 148 -25.16 -11.33 -11.13
N PHE A 149 -25.55 -10.23 -11.80
CA PHE A 149 -24.68 -9.23 -12.40
C PHE A 149 -24.98 -7.84 -11.85
N THR A 150 -25.44 -7.76 -10.60
CA THR A 150 -25.50 -6.51 -9.85
C THR A 150 -24.08 -5.96 -9.71
N PRO A 151 -23.83 -4.70 -10.07
CA PRO A 151 -22.51 -4.11 -9.90
C PRO A 151 -22.14 -4.10 -8.40
N PRO A 152 -20.88 -4.38 -8.05
CA PRO A 152 -20.44 -4.23 -6.67
C PRO A 152 -20.62 -2.79 -6.21
N PRO A 153 -20.77 -2.55 -4.89
CA PRO A 153 -20.93 -1.21 -4.37
C PRO A 153 -19.74 -0.31 -4.74
N PRO A 154 -19.95 1.00 -4.89
CA PRO A 154 -18.87 1.93 -5.19
C PRO A 154 -17.72 1.78 -4.18
N PRO A 155 -16.48 1.83 -4.67
CA PRO A 155 -15.31 1.70 -3.81
C PRO A 155 -15.26 2.81 -2.76
N GLY A 156 -14.67 2.49 -1.60
CA GLY A 156 -14.53 3.43 -0.48
C GLY A 156 -15.62 3.31 0.58
N SER A 157 -16.65 2.48 0.40
CA SER A 157 -17.73 2.28 1.40
C SER A 157 -18.38 3.60 1.87
N GLY A 158 -18.50 4.57 0.97
CA GLY A 158 -19.01 5.91 1.27
C GLY A 158 -17.96 6.92 1.77
N LEU A 159 -16.70 6.50 1.93
CA LEU A 159 -15.58 7.40 2.20
C LEU A 159 -14.94 7.91 0.90
N PRO A 160 -14.40 9.15 0.88
CA PRO A 160 -13.63 9.63 -0.24
C PRO A 160 -12.45 8.70 -0.53
N LEU A 161 -12.30 8.32 -1.80
CA LEU A 161 -11.12 7.62 -2.29
C LEU A 161 -9.97 8.62 -2.34
N GLY A 162 -9.29 8.79 -1.21
CA GLY A 162 -8.17 9.71 -1.09
C GLY A 162 -6.93 9.17 -1.79
N ARG A 163 -6.22 10.05 -2.50
CA ARG A 163 -4.81 9.80 -2.83
C ARG A 163 -4.05 9.70 -1.52
N ARG A 164 -3.33 8.59 -1.30
CA ARG A 164 -2.35 8.56 -0.21
C ARG A 164 -1.27 9.56 -0.60
N VAL A 165 -1.37 10.77 -0.07
CA VAL A 165 -0.27 11.73 -0.15
C VAL A 165 0.90 10.98 0.48
N PRO A 166 2.05 10.82 -0.20
CA PRO A 166 3.25 10.42 0.49
C PRO A 166 3.32 11.35 1.70
N ALA A 167 3.43 10.80 2.92
CA ALA A 167 3.73 11.64 4.08
C ALA A 167 4.84 12.54 3.58
N SER A 168 4.59 13.86 3.51
CA SER A 168 5.56 14.77 2.89
C SER A 168 6.87 14.36 3.51
N THR A 169 7.90 14.10 2.71
CA THR A 169 9.26 13.94 3.23
C THR A 169 9.35 15.03 4.27
N HIS A 170 9.29 14.68 5.56
CA HIS A 170 9.44 15.69 6.59
C HIS A 170 10.81 16.22 6.22
N THR A 171 10.87 17.47 5.75
CA THR A 171 12.13 18.18 5.62
C THR A 171 12.70 18.04 7.01
N ARG A 172 13.61 17.08 7.18
CA ARG A 172 14.10 16.73 8.51
C ARG A 172 14.59 18.05 9.07
N LYS A 173 14.13 18.40 10.26
CA LYS A 173 14.60 19.63 10.90
C LYS A 173 16.12 19.62 10.86
N PRO A 174 16.79 20.78 10.64
CA PRO A 174 18.24 20.85 10.58
C PRO A 174 18.87 20.07 11.74
N LEU A 175 18.42 20.36 12.96
CA LEU A 175 18.66 19.58 14.16
C LEU A 175 17.34 19.04 14.73
N ASP A 176 17.39 17.82 15.26
CA ASP A 176 16.28 17.19 15.98
C ASP A 176 16.88 16.22 17.00
N PHE A 177 16.88 16.61 18.26
CA PHE A 177 17.50 15.85 19.32
C PHE A 177 16.52 14.87 19.98
N ASP A 178 17.06 13.74 20.41
CA ASP A 178 16.36 12.76 21.23
C ASP A 178 17.33 12.29 22.32
N VAL A 179 16.79 11.94 23.49
CA VAL A 179 17.57 11.61 24.68
C VAL A 179 17.12 10.29 25.25
N LYS A 180 18.07 9.40 25.55
CA LYS A 180 17.80 8.11 26.20
C LYS A 180 18.63 7.93 27.44
N TYR A 181 17.97 7.60 28.54
CA TYR A 181 18.62 7.20 29.78
C TYR A 181 18.87 5.70 29.81
N PHE A 182 20.03 5.30 30.32
CA PHE A 182 20.38 3.90 30.58
C PHE A 182 20.87 3.74 32.01
N ASN A 183 20.02 3.15 32.85
CA ASN A 183 20.40 2.66 34.17
C ASN A 183 21.33 1.45 34.02
N LYS A 184 22.57 1.56 34.47
CA LYS A 184 23.57 0.48 34.36
C LYS A 184 23.59 -0.45 35.57
N GLY A 185 22.92 -0.08 36.66
CA GLY A 185 22.82 -0.87 37.89
C GLY A 185 24.16 -1.11 38.61
N GLY A 186 24.09 -1.46 39.89
CA GLY A 186 25.28 -1.79 40.71
C GLY A 186 26.29 -0.63 40.83
N ASN A 187 27.59 -0.96 40.80
CA ASN A 187 28.72 -0.01 40.91
C ASN A 187 29.07 0.71 39.59
N ARG A 188 28.20 0.69 38.57
CA ARG A 188 28.46 1.33 37.27
C ARG A 188 27.77 2.68 37.19
N ILE A 189 28.42 3.62 36.52
CA ILE A 189 27.86 4.95 36.25
C ILE A 189 26.81 4.84 35.14
N ASP A 190 25.66 5.48 35.37
CA ASP A 190 24.56 5.52 34.42
C ASP A 190 24.91 6.39 33.21
N LYS A 191 24.14 6.25 32.13
CA LYS A 191 24.45 6.90 30.86
C LYS A 191 23.26 7.67 30.32
N LEU A 192 23.53 8.81 29.70
CA LEU A 192 22.58 9.59 28.93
C LEU A 192 23.05 9.63 27.48
N GLN A 193 22.27 9.10 26.56
CA GLN A 193 22.56 9.07 25.13
C GLN A 193 21.83 10.21 24.44
N ILE A 194 22.59 11.11 23.82
CA ILE A 194 22.08 12.23 23.03
C ILE A 194 22.14 11.83 21.55
N ILE A 195 21.00 11.84 20.87
CA ILE A 195 20.83 11.38 19.48
C ILE A 195 20.44 12.59 18.62
N ASN A 196 21.12 12.80 17.49
CA ASN A 196 20.68 13.77 16.49
C ASN A 196 19.95 13.06 15.34
N ARG A 197 18.62 13.12 15.34
CA ARG A 197 17.71 12.61 14.30
C ARG A 197 17.54 13.60 13.13
N GLY A 198 18.09 14.81 13.26
CA GLY A 198 18.06 15.87 12.26
C GLY A 198 18.85 15.54 10.98
N ALA A 199 18.82 16.47 10.02
CA ALA A 199 19.52 16.33 8.76
C ALA A 199 21.00 16.71 8.84
N GLU A 200 21.33 17.75 9.60
CA GLU A 200 22.65 18.38 9.65
C GLU A 200 23.51 17.84 10.79
N THR A 201 24.81 18.14 10.74
CA THR A 201 25.69 17.94 11.90
C THR A 201 25.44 19.01 12.96
N ALA A 202 25.12 18.59 14.18
CA ALA A 202 25.08 19.48 15.34
C ALA A 202 26.50 19.75 15.84
N TYR A 203 26.84 21.00 16.13
CA TYR A 203 28.11 21.40 16.73
C TYR A 203 27.92 21.98 18.12
N ASP A 204 28.94 21.88 18.96
CA ASP A 204 28.97 22.45 20.32
C ASP A 204 27.70 22.12 21.12
N VAL A 205 27.34 20.83 21.13
CA VAL A 205 26.09 20.36 21.75
C VAL A 205 26.24 20.35 23.26
N ASP A 206 25.45 21.20 23.91
CA ASP A 206 25.35 21.36 25.36
C ASP A 206 24.09 20.66 25.88
N VAL A 207 24.15 20.17 27.12
CA VAL A 207 23.04 19.46 27.78
C VAL A 207 22.85 20.06 29.16
N ALA A 208 21.64 20.47 29.47
CA ALA A 208 21.24 20.98 30.76
C ALA A 208 20.11 20.13 31.36
N LEU A 209 20.19 19.91 32.67
CA LEU A 209 19.15 19.25 33.46
C LEU A 209 18.59 20.27 34.45
N PRO A 210 17.29 20.23 34.78
CA PRO A 210 16.70 21.12 35.78
C PRO A 210 17.28 20.82 37.18
N GLU A 211 17.26 21.82 38.07
CA GLU A 211 17.86 21.72 39.42
C GLU A 211 17.31 20.56 40.24
N LYS A 212 16.04 20.19 40.03
CA LYS A 212 15.37 19.09 40.71
C LYS A 212 15.46 17.74 40.00
N ALA A 213 16.17 17.62 38.88
CA ALA A 213 16.28 16.34 38.18
C ALA A 213 16.90 15.25 39.07
N SER A 214 16.39 14.02 38.97
CA SER A 214 16.96 12.87 39.68
C SER A 214 18.32 12.41 39.11
N LEU A 215 18.80 13.06 38.05
CA LEU A 215 20.10 12.85 37.42
C LEU A 215 21.00 14.09 37.55
N GLN A 216 22.31 13.87 37.71
CA GLN A 216 23.33 14.89 37.64
C GLN A 216 24.38 14.56 36.59
N LEU A 217 24.74 15.53 35.75
CA LEU A 217 25.83 15.41 34.77
C LEU A 217 27.19 15.34 35.48
N GLN A 218 28.02 14.36 35.14
CA GLN A 218 29.33 14.16 35.78
C GLN A 218 30.46 14.64 34.87
N GLY A 219 31.13 15.74 35.26
CA GLY A 219 32.27 16.28 34.50
C GLY A 219 31.95 16.61 33.04
N PHE A 220 30.68 16.92 32.75
CA PHE A 220 30.22 17.14 31.39
C PHE A 220 30.92 18.35 30.75
N GLN A 221 31.25 18.18 29.48
CA GLN A 221 31.79 19.22 28.61
C GLN A 221 30.98 19.19 27.31
N PRO A 222 30.73 20.34 26.67
CA PRO A 222 29.99 20.39 25.41
C PRO A 222 30.55 19.43 24.37
N ILE A 223 29.66 18.68 23.73
CA ILE A 223 30.00 17.67 22.73
C ILE A 223 30.33 18.40 21.42
N LYS A 224 31.58 18.29 20.97
CA LYS A 224 32.07 19.02 19.79
C LYS A 224 31.19 18.87 18.55
N LYS A 225 30.70 17.66 18.26
CA LYS A 225 29.73 17.43 17.19
C LYS A 225 28.97 16.11 17.32
N ILE A 226 27.74 16.09 16.80
CA ILE A 226 26.93 14.89 16.59
C ILE A 226 26.35 14.94 15.17
N PRO A 227 26.80 14.08 14.24
CA PRO A 227 26.24 14.04 12.88
C PRO A 227 24.74 13.73 12.89
N GLY A 228 24.01 14.24 11.89
CA GLY A 228 22.60 13.92 11.69
C GLY A 228 22.35 12.46 11.30
N GLY A 229 21.09 12.14 10.99
CA GLY A 229 20.69 10.81 10.54
C GLY A 229 20.68 9.75 11.63
N GLY A 230 20.51 10.15 12.89
CA GLY A 230 20.37 9.25 14.04
C GLY A 230 21.69 8.85 14.71
N ARG A 231 22.79 9.57 14.48
CA ARG A 231 24.03 9.34 15.25
C ARG A 231 23.90 9.88 16.66
N SER A 232 24.69 9.32 17.57
CA SER A 232 24.58 9.63 18.99
C SER A 232 25.92 9.64 19.70
N VAL A 233 25.95 10.35 20.82
CA VAL A 233 27.04 10.38 21.79
C VAL A 233 26.45 10.04 23.15
N THR A 234 27.22 9.37 24.00
CA THR A 234 26.80 8.98 25.34
C THR A 234 27.64 9.72 26.37
N ILE A 235 26.99 10.29 27.38
CA ILE A 235 27.62 10.99 28.50
C ILE A 235 27.28 10.30 29.82
N ASP A 236 28.10 10.57 30.83
CA ASP A 236 28.01 9.95 32.14
C ASP A 236 27.13 10.78 33.05
N VAL A 237 26.15 10.11 33.68
CA VAL A 237 25.21 10.71 34.61
C VAL A 237 25.16 9.90 35.91
N MET A 238 24.91 10.59 37.01
CA MET A 238 24.79 9.99 38.33
C MET A 238 23.38 10.22 38.88
N GLY A 239 22.74 9.16 39.36
CA GLY A 239 21.44 9.25 40.01
C GLY A 239 21.52 9.82 41.43
N MET A 240 20.82 10.93 41.67
CA MET A 240 20.78 11.63 42.96
C MET A 240 20.07 10.83 44.06
N GLY A 241 19.06 10.03 43.70
CA GLY A 241 18.29 9.22 44.64
C GLY A 241 19.14 8.20 45.45
N ARG A 242 20.33 7.83 44.96
CA ARG A 242 21.24 6.88 45.63
C ARG A 242 22.17 7.53 46.68
N MET A 243 22.39 8.84 46.67
CA MET A 243 23.35 9.50 47.56
C MET A 243 22.73 10.27 48.73
N PHE A 244 21.55 10.87 48.58
CA PHE A 244 21.07 11.89 49.55
C PHE A 244 19.66 11.67 50.13
N GLY A 245 19.09 10.47 50.03
CA GLY A 245 17.79 10.18 50.65
C GLY A 245 16.64 10.97 50.03
N GLY A 246 16.53 10.92 48.69
CA GLY A 246 15.29 10.97 47.89
C GLY A 246 14.20 12.03 48.12
N GLY A 247 14.43 13.09 48.91
CA GLY A 247 13.34 13.93 49.40
C GLY A 247 12.77 14.97 48.41
N ASP A 248 13.52 15.40 47.38
CA ASP A 248 13.12 16.55 46.55
C ASP A 248 13.60 16.48 45.08
N THR A 249 13.80 15.27 44.55
CA THR A 249 14.18 15.08 43.13
C THR A 249 13.04 14.49 42.30
N GLU A 250 12.93 14.92 41.05
CA GLU A 250 11.91 14.49 40.08
C GLU A 250 12.52 13.49 39.09
N ASP A 251 11.83 12.39 38.83
CA ASP A 251 12.23 11.36 37.87
C ASP A 251 11.74 11.64 36.44
N ALA A 252 10.73 12.49 36.31
CA ALA A 252 10.16 12.95 35.05
C ALA A 252 10.45 14.44 34.87
N PHE A 253 11.27 14.79 33.89
CA PHE A 253 11.72 16.16 33.64
C PHE A 253 12.15 16.38 32.19
N ASP A 254 12.22 17.63 31.75
CA ASP A 254 12.75 17.98 30.44
C ASP A 254 14.27 18.14 30.48
N VAL A 255 14.96 17.48 29.54
CA VAL A 255 16.38 17.68 29.25
C VAL A 255 16.49 18.72 28.14
N THR A 256 17.12 19.86 28.43
CA THR A 256 17.40 20.88 27.41
C THR A 256 18.69 20.52 26.69
N VAL A 257 18.61 20.24 25.40
CA VAL A 257 19.77 20.03 24.52
C VAL A 257 19.90 21.22 23.59
N THR A 258 21.05 21.89 23.64
CA THR A 258 21.33 23.04 22.77
C THR A 258 22.45 22.69 21.80
N GLY A 259 22.26 22.88 20.51
CA GLY A 259 23.30 22.66 19.50
C GLY A 259 23.34 23.76 18.46
N ARG A 260 24.45 23.87 17.73
CA ARG A 260 24.61 24.81 16.62
C ARG A 260 24.51 24.10 15.27
N THR A 261 23.71 24.64 14.34
CA THR A 261 23.54 24.15 12.96
C THR A 261 24.79 24.39 12.11
N GLU A 262 24.84 23.84 10.89
CA GLU A 262 25.93 24.13 9.94
C GLU A 262 25.94 25.60 9.49
N ALA A 263 24.78 26.26 9.50
CA ALA A 263 24.61 27.68 9.23
C ALA A 263 25.02 28.58 10.43
N GLY A 264 25.36 28.01 11.59
CA GLY A 264 25.77 28.74 12.78
C GLY A 264 24.62 29.17 13.70
N GLU A 265 23.39 28.74 13.45
CA GLU A 265 22.23 29.05 14.28
C GLU A 265 22.21 28.16 15.54
N VAL A 266 21.92 28.76 16.70
CA VAL A 266 21.80 28.03 17.98
C VAL A 266 20.37 27.54 18.14
N PHE A 267 20.21 26.25 18.41
CA PHE A 267 18.93 25.57 18.48
C PHE A 267 18.79 24.83 19.83
N PRO A 268 18.03 25.38 20.79
CA PRO A 268 17.64 24.67 22.01
C PRO A 268 16.42 23.76 21.76
N GLN A 269 16.43 22.58 22.36
CA GLN A 269 15.31 21.64 22.33
C GLN A 269 15.12 20.98 23.69
N ASP A 270 13.92 21.12 24.25
CA ASP A 270 13.51 20.45 25.49
C ASP A 270 12.95 19.07 25.16
N ILE A 271 13.45 18.05 25.85
CA ILE A 271 13.14 16.64 25.60
C ILE A 271 12.74 15.99 26.90
N PHE A 272 11.47 15.61 26.99
CA PHE A 272 10.95 14.92 28.15
C PHE A 272 11.65 13.58 28.37
N LEU A 273 12.11 13.34 29.59
CA LEU A 273 12.76 12.13 30.04
C LEU A 273 12.11 11.68 31.34
N ASP A 274 11.73 10.40 31.40
CA ASP A 274 11.28 9.74 32.63
C ASP A 274 12.22 8.58 32.96
N THR A 275 12.94 8.68 34.09
CA THR A 275 13.94 7.71 34.53
C THR A 275 13.35 6.45 35.17
N ASN A 276 12.03 6.40 35.41
CA ASN A 276 11.32 5.22 35.89
C ASN A 276 10.81 4.30 34.76
N SER A 277 10.99 4.71 33.50
CA SER A 277 10.51 4.00 32.30
C SER A 277 11.31 2.75 31.94
#